data_AF-A0A2J6WN38-F1
#
_entry.id   AF-A0A2J6WN38-F1
#
_cell.length_a   1.000
_cell.length_b   1.000
_cell.length_c   1.000
_cell.angle_alpha   90.00
_cell.angle_beta   90.00
_cell.angle_gamma   90.00
#
_symmetry.space_group_name_H-M   'P 1'
#
loop_
_entity.id
_entity.type
_entity.pdbx_description
1 polymer ?
#
loop_
_entity_poly.entity_id
_entity_poly.type
_entity_poly.pdbx_seq_one_letter_code
_entity_poly.pdbx_strand_id
1 'polypeptide(L)'
;MNPEEQLLEPSKIRSLLIKAQIALKENRYEEALSIIQEINAEDMAGLSSEELQAVGRVLAYLKELSEEKKQFLVEELKKIQAAKQYLG
;
A
#
# COMPACT_ATOMS: atom_id res chain seq x y z
N MET A 1 -7.08 20.72 -31.96
CA MET A 1 -7.00 19.81 -30.80
C MET A 1 -7.79 20.44 -29.68
N ASN A 2 -8.83 19.77 -29.19
CA ASN A 2 -9.66 20.29 -28.09
C ASN A 2 -8.93 20.08 -26.75
N PRO A 3 -8.86 21.09 -25.87
CA PRO A 3 -8.23 20.96 -24.54
C PRO A 3 -8.97 20.01 -23.59
N GLU A 4 -10.20 19.63 -23.94
CA GLU A 4 -11.14 18.89 -23.08
C GLU A 4 -11.01 17.36 -23.19
N GLU A 5 -10.13 16.85 -24.07
CA GLU A 5 -9.90 15.42 -24.27
C GLU A 5 -8.60 14.90 -23.61
N GLN A 6 -7.86 15.75 -22.90
CA GLN A 6 -6.93 15.28 -21.88
C GLN A 6 -7.73 14.91 -20.62
N LEU A 7 -8.66 13.96 -20.78
CA LEU A 7 -9.09 13.12 -19.68
C LEU A 7 -7.81 12.46 -19.17
N LEU A 8 -7.24 13.06 -18.13
CA LEU A 8 -6.08 12.58 -17.39
C LEU A 8 -6.24 11.08 -17.21
N GLU A 9 -5.57 10.29 -18.06
CA GLU A 9 -5.49 8.86 -17.82
C GLU A 9 -5.01 8.71 -16.37
N PRO A 10 -5.68 7.90 -15.54
CA PRO A 10 -5.26 7.75 -14.16
C PRO A 10 -3.80 7.37 -14.20
N SER A 11 -2.92 8.25 -13.68
CA SER A 11 -1.49 8.08 -13.87
C SER A 11 -1.12 6.65 -13.51
N LYS A 12 -0.32 6.00 -14.36
CA LYS A 12 0.07 4.60 -14.19
C LYS A 12 0.45 4.29 -12.73
N ILE A 13 1.09 5.25 -12.08
CA ILE A 13 1.42 5.23 -10.64
C ILE A 13 0.19 5.16 -9.74
N ARG A 14 -0.81 6.03 -9.93
CA ARG A 14 -2.07 5.98 -9.18
C ARG A 14 -2.75 4.61 -9.29
N SER A 15 -2.73 4.02 -10.50
CA SER A 15 -3.28 2.68 -10.73
C SER A 15 -2.51 1.59 -9.98
N LEU A 16 -1.17 1.65 -9.98
CA LEU A 16 -0.32 0.72 -9.20
C LEU A 16 -0.57 0.86 -7.69
N LEU A 17 -0.66 2.09 -7.20
CA LEU A 17 -0.93 2.37 -5.80
C LEU A 17 -2.28 1.81 -5.31
N ILE A 18 -3.33 1.93 -6.13
CA ILE A 18 -4.65 1.34 -5.82
C ILE A 18 -4.54 -0.19 -5.75
N LYS A 19 -3.82 -0.82 -6.69
CA LYS A 19 -3.61 -2.27 -6.67
C LYS A 19 -2.85 -2.73 -5.42
N ALA A 20 -1.78 -2.02 -5.04
CA ALA A 20 -1.04 -2.31 -3.82
C ALA A 20 -1.92 -2.18 -2.57
N GLN A 21 -2.81 -1.18 -2.53
CA GLN A 21 -3.76 -1.00 -1.43
C GLN A 21 -4.75 -2.17 -1.32
N ILE A 22 -5.28 -2.66 -2.45
CA ILE A 22 -6.18 -3.81 -2.48
C ILE A 22 -5.44 -5.07 -1.99
N ALA A 23 -4.24 -5.31 -2.49
CA ALA A 23 -3.42 -6.45 -2.07
C ALA A 23 -3.14 -6.44 -0.56
N LEU A 24 -2.81 -5.28 0.03
CA LEU A 24 -2.65 -5.18 1.49
C LEU A 24 -3.94 -5.47 2.26
N LYS A 25 -5.10 -4.97 1.81
CA LYS A 25 -6.39 -5.24 2.45
C LYS A 25 -6.74 -6.73 2.46
N GLU A 26 -6.29 -7.45 1.45
CA GLU A 26 -6.49 -8.89 1.30
C GLU A 26 -5.36 -9.74 1.92
N ASN A 27 -4.43 -9.12 2.65
CA ASN A 27 -3.25 -9.77 3.26
C ASN A 27 -2.29 -10.40 2.21
N ARG A 28 -2.33 -9.95 0.95
CA ARG A 28 -1.40 -10.34 -0.11
C ARG A 28 -0.16 -9.44 -0.09
N TYR A 29 0.66 -9.58 0.97
CA TYR A 29 1.77 -8.65 1.25
C TYR A 29 2.89 -8.68 0.20
N GLU A 30 3.27 -9.86 -0.27
CA GLU A 30 4.33 -10.00 -1.29
C GLU A 30 3.92 -9.35 -2.61
N GLU A 31 2.66 -9.49 -3.00
CA GLU A 31 2.10 -8.85 -4.18
C GLU A 31 2.06 -7.33 -4.02
N ALA A 32 1.59 -6.83 -2.87
CA ALA A 32 1.61 -5.41 -2.58
C ALA A 32 3.04 -4.84 -2.67
N LEU A 33 4.04 -5.55 -2.15
CA LEU A 33 5.44 -5.16 -2.23
C LEU A 33 5.96 -5.16 -3.67
N SER A 34 5.67 -6.21 -4.46
CA SER A 34 6.05 -6.30 -5.87
C SER A 34 5.49 -5.11 -6.67
N ILE A 35 4.21 -4.78 -6.46
CA ILE A 35 3.56 -3.65 -7.15
C ILE A 35 4.21 -2.31 -6.79
N ILE A 36 4.60 -2.12 -5.53
CA ILE A 36 5.29 -0.89 -5.10
C ILE A 36 6.70 -0.81 -5.70
N GLN A 37 7.40 -1.94 -5.82
CA GLN A 37 8.73 -2.01 -6.43
C GLN A 37 8.73 -1.73 -7.94
N GLU A 38 7.59 -1.92 -8.61
CA GLU A 38 7.42 -1.53 -10.02
C GLU A 38 7.36 0.00 -10.22
N ILE A 39 7.10 0.77 -9.16
CA ILE A 39 7.10 2.23 -9.21
C ILE A 39 8.55 2.72 -9.15
N ASN A 40 9.13 2.97 -10.31
CA ASN A 40 10.50 3.49 -10.42
C ASN A 40 10.54 5.02 -10.11
N ALA A 41 11.73 5.54 -9.79
CA ALA A 41 11.91 6.95 -9.47
C ALA A 41 11.71 7.88 -10.69
N GLU A 42 11.92 7.36 -11.90
CA GLU A 42 11.78 8.10 -13.16
C GLU A 42 10.30 8.39 -13.49
N ASP A 43 9.42 7.42 -13.24
CA ASP A 43 7.96 7.55 -13.39
C ASP A 43 7.44 8.58 -12.38
N MET A 44 8.06 8.71 -11.20
CA MET A 44 7.69 9.72 -10.20
C MET A 44 8.12 11.14 -10.61
N ALA A 45 9.20 11.29 -11.37
CA ALA A 45 9.69 12.61 -11.80
C ALA A 45 8.76 13.29 -12.82
N GLY A 46 7.94 12.52 -13.53
CA GLY A 46 6.92 13.02 -14.45
C GLY A 46 5.60 13.43 -13.80
N LEU A 47 5.44 13.19 -12.48
CA LEU A 47 4.18 13.49 -11.79
C LEU A 47 4.08 14.97 -11.41
N SER A 48 2.86 15.49 -11.50
CA SER A 48 2.51 16.78 -10.91
C SER A 48 2.58 16.74 -9.38
N SER A 49 2.65 17.92 -8.76
CA SER A 49 2.64 18.03 -7.29
C SER A 49 1.40 17.40 -6.65
N GLU A 50 0.23 17.48 -7.30
CA GLU A 50 -1.01 16.87 -6.79
C GLU A 50 -0.95 15.34 -6.81
N GLU A 51 -0.36 14.79 -7.87
CA GLU A 51 -0.16 13.35 -8.01
C GLU A 51 0.86 12.83 -7.02
N LEU A 52 1.97 13.55 -6.81
CA LEU A 52 2.95 13.22 -5.76
C LEU A 52 2.32 13.26 -4.37
N GLN A 53 1.45 14.23 -4.08
CA GLN A 53 0.71 14.24 -2.82
C GLN A 53 -0.25 13.05 -2.71
N ALA A 54 -0.93 12.66 -3.80
CA ALA A 54 -1.79 11.48 -3.81
C ALA A 54 -0.98 10.20 -3.55
N VAL A 55 0.20 10.08 -4.15
CA VAL A 55 1.16 9.00 -3.89
C VAL A 55 1.55 8.96 -2.42
N GLY A 56 1.93 10.11 -1.85
CA GLY A 56 2.28 10.23 -0.43
C GLY A 56 1.16 9.80 0.50
N ARG A 57 -0.10 10.17 0.21
CA ARG A 57 -1.27 9.72 0.98
C ARG A 57 -1.47 8.21 0.92
N VAL A 58 -1.29 7.60 -0.26
CA VAL A 58 -1.39 6.14 -0.36
C VAL A 58 -0.26 5.46 0.40
N LEU A 59 0.99 5.91 0.25
CA LEU A 59 2.13 5.36 1.00
C LEU A 59 1.93 5.45 2.52
N ALA A 60 1.39 6.57 3.01
CA ALA A 60 1.04 6.72 4.42
C ALA A 60 -0.02 5.71 4.87
N TYR A 61 -1.08 5.54 4.08
CA TYR A 61 -2.13 4.55 4.36
C TYR A 61 -1.60 3.10 4.35
N LEU A 62 -0.73 2.76 3.39
CA LEU A 62 -0.09 1.43 3.32
C LEU A 62 0.76 1.17 4.57
N LYS A 63 1.50 2.19 5.05
CA LYS A 63 2.29 2.11 6.29
C LYS A 63 1.40 1.88 7.50
N GLU A 64 0.32 2.65 7.67
CA GLU A 64 -0.62 2.48 8.77
C GLU A 64 -1.22 1.07 8.80
N LEU A 65 -1.72 0.59 7.65
CA LEU A 65 -2.29 -0.75 7.53
C LEU A 65 -1.28 -1.85 7.86
N SER A 66 -0.01 -1.69 7.46
CA SER A 66 1.05 -2.64 7.80
C SER A 66 1.34 -2.69 9.30
N GLU A 67 1.28 -1.55 9.99
CA GLU A 67 1.53 -1.46 11.43
C GLU A 67 0.37 -2.11 12.21
N GLU A 68 -0.88 -1.82 11.83
CA GLU A 68 -2.06 -2.45 12.42
C GLU A 68 -2.01 -3.98 12.29
N LYS A 69 -1.63 -4.49 11.13
CA LYS A 69 -1.50 -5.94 10.91
C LYS A 69 -0.36 -6.56 11.69
N LYS A 70 0.78 -5.88 11.80
CA LYS A 70 1.89 -6.31 12.68
C LYS A 70 1.42 -6.41 14.14
N GLN A 71 0.69 -5.41 14.63
CA GLN A 71 0.17 -5.42 16.00
C GLN A 71 -0.81 -6.57 16.22
N PHE A 72 -1.73 -6.79 15.29
CA PHE A 72 -2.66 -7.94 15.34
C PHE A 72 -1.91 -9.28 15.47
N LEU A 73 -0.88 -9.51 14.64
CA LEU A 73 -0.09 -10.75 14.71
C LEU A 73 0.65 -10.90 16.05
N VAL A 74 1.18 -9.80 16.59
CA VAL A 74 1.82 -9.80 17.91
C VAL A 74 0.83 -10.14 19.02
N GLU A 75 -0.41 -9.64 18.95
CA GLU A 75 -1.46 -9.99 19.91
C GLU A 75 -1.87 -11.47 19.81
N GLU A 76 -2.03 -12.01 18.61
CA GLU A 76 -2.31 -13.44 18.41
C GLU A 76 -1.17 -14.32 18.97
N LEU A 77 0.09 -13.94 18.74
CA LEU A 77 1.23 -14.65 19.32
C LEU A 77 1.21 -14.63 20.85
N LYS A 78 0.87 -13.50 21.47
CA LYS A 78 0.74 -13.41 22.94
C LYS A 78 -0.36 -14.34 23.46
N LYS A 79 -1.50 -14.44 22.77
CA LYS A 79 -2.58 -15.37 23.14
C LYS A 79 -2.11 -16.83 23.09
N ILE A 80 -1.40 -17.20 22.01
CA ILE A 80 -0.83 -18.55 21.86
C ILE A 80 0.18 -18.86 22.98
N GLN A 81 1.07 -17.91 23.29
CA GLN A 81 2.05 -18.06 24.36
C GLN A 81 1.39 -18.23 25.74
N ALA A 82 0.37 -17.42 26.04
CA ALA A 82 -0.39 -17.54 27.27
C ALA A 82 -1.08 -18.91 27.36
N ALA A 83 -1.75 -19.36 26.29
CA ALA A 83 -2.39 -20.67 26.24
C ALA A 83 -1.38 -21.82 26.47
N LYS A 84 -0.17 -21.71 25.92
CA LYS A 84 0.90 -22.69 26.16
C LYS A 84 1.37 -22.71 27.62
N GLN A 85 1.44 -21.55 28.28
CA GLN A 85 1.82 -21.47 29.70
C GLN A 85 0.78 -22.09 30.64
N TYR A 86 -0.50 -22.13 30.25
CA TYR A 86 -1.54 -22.81 31.02
C TYR A 86 -1.57 -24.34 30.81
N LEU A 87 -0.88 -24.86 29.79
CA LEU A 87 -0.81 -26.29 29.47
C LEU A 87 0.48 -26.97 29.94
N GLY A 88 1.42 -26.23 30.54
CA GLY A 88 2.67 -26.74 31.12
C GLY A 88 2.63 -26.74 32.63
#